data_AF-A0A955JDU2-F1
#
_entry.id   AF-A0A955JDU2-F1
#
_cell.length_a   1.000
_cell.length_b   1.000
_cell.length_c   1.000
_cell.angle_alpha   90.00
_cell.angle_beta   90.00
_cell.angle_gamma   90.00
#
_symmetry.space_group_name_H-M   'P 1'
#
loop_
_entity.id
_entity.type
_entity.pdbx_description
1 polymer ?
#
loop_
_entity_poly.entity_id
_entity_poly.type
_entity_poly.pdbx_seq_one_letter_code
_entity_poly.pdbx_strand_id
1 'polypeptide(L)'
;MPAPFTKINRSPVVSRMLGMEWRAVDWPTVSADGYGDAQVPLTGLARVGDQSRPFVILVEDATDQPTEPGDPLIRSMFGIEEAIVASKVFNCFRFDISEIPDETLLDDIGKKLPAVLVYTSKGSLVGKVTGDNSKNAKRLLPKIKKAFDDHFDARFTKWVDQYLDQLVEIEKAEDDVANAEKFVKSLNERIERKGEPTAKLAKDLAEREAKVEEAKKAFEAAKATLATMLEVPSKEAKNANTASATR
;
A
#
# COMPACT_ATOMS: atom_id res chain seq x y z
N MET A 1 5.43 -5.98 -19.15
CA MET A 1 4.92 -5.57 -17.83
C MET A 1 3.41 -5.44 -17.93
N PRO A 2 2.62 -5.97 -16.99
CA PRO A 2 1.18 -5.73 -16.97
C PRO A 2 0.89 -4.23 -16.77
N ALA A 3 -0.19 -3.74 -17.38
CA ALA A 3 -0.59 -2.35 -17.29
C ALA A 3 -0.93 -1.96 -15.83
N PRO A 4 -0.54 -0.77 -15.35
CA PRO A 4 -0.78 -0.37 -13.97
C PRO A 4 -2.28 -0.32 -13.61
N PHE A 5 -2.58 -0.48 -12.32
CA PHE A 5 -3.93 -0.65 -11.78
C PHE A 5 -4.77 0.64 -11.75
N THR A 6 -4.13 1.79 -11.95
CA THR A 6 -4.71 3.11 -11.71
C THR A 6 -4.76 3.96 -12.98
N LYS A 7 -5.81 4.78 -13.09
CA LYS A 7 -5.88 5.88 -14.07
C LYS A 7 -5.19 7.14 -13.53
N ILE A 8 -3.96 7.04 -13.02
CA ILE A 8 -3.31 8.22 -12.45
C ILE A 8 -3.06 9.21 -13.59
N ASN A 9 -3.54 10.44 -13.42
CA ASN A 9 -3.15 11.58 -14.26
C ASN A 9 -1.72 12.05 -13.97
N ARG A 10 -1.01 11.37 -13.05
CA ARG A 10 0.34 11.65 -12.60
C ARG A 10 1.21 10.42 -12.90
N SER A 11 1.68 10.34 -14.14
CA SER A 11 2.72 9.41 -14.62
C SER A 11 2.51 7.86 -14.52
N PRO A 12 2.98 7.09 -15.53
CA PRO A 12 3.12 5.64 -15.46
C PRO A 12 4.00 5.10 -14.30
N VAL A 13 4.96 5.88 -13.79
CA VAL A 13 5.87 5.43 -12.72
C VAL A 13 5.15 5.33 -11.38
N VAL A 14 4.49 6.41 -10.95
CA VAL A 14 3.62 6.42 -9.75
C VAL A 14 2.57 5.32 -9.84
N SER A 15 2.02 5.09 -11.03
CA SER A 15 1.03 4.06 -11.28
C SER A 15 1.55 2.63 -11.04
N ARG A 16 2.85 2.39 -11.24
CA ARG A 16 3.51 1.11 -10.88
C ARG A 16 3.75 1.00 -9.37
N MET A 17 4.10 2.10 -8.71
CA MET A 17 4.36 2.12 -7.26
C MET A 17 3.07 1.93 -6.43
N LEU A 18 1.93 2.37 -6.98
CA LEU A 18 0.59 2.15 -6.43
C LEU A 18 0.01 0.75 -6.70
N GLY A 19 0.87 -0.26 -6.97
CA GLY A 19 0.43 -1.64 -7.03
C GLY A 19 -0.24 -2.09 -5.72
N MET A 20 -1.43 -2.70 -5.82
CA MET A 20 -2.12 -3.29 -4.67
C MET A 20 -1.60 -4.69 -4.43
N GLU A 21 -0.96 -4.89 -3.28
CA GLU A 21 -0.52 -6.20 -2.80
C GLU A 21 -1.61 -6.74 -1.88
N TRP A 22 -2.62 -7.40 -2.46
CA TRP A 22 -3.48 -8.27 -1.65
C TRP A 22 -2.65 -9.45 -1.21
N ARG A 23 -2.53 -9.63 0.10
CA ARG A 23 -2.02 -10.89 0.61
C ARG A 23 -3.18 -11.88 0.49
N ALA A 24 -3.05 -12.84 -0.41
CA ALA A 24 -3.75 -14.11 -0.25
C ALA A 24 -3.16 -14.73 1.01
N VAL A 25 -3.92 -14.73 2.10
CA VAL A 25 -3.49 -15.28 3.39
C VAL A 25 -4.47 -16.38 3.71
N ASP A 26 -3.97 -17.58 3.98
CA ASP A 26 -4.79 -18.63 4.58
C ASP A 26 -5.39 -18.10 5.89
N TRP A 27 -6.64 -18.48 6.19
CA TRP A 27 -7.29 -18.02 7.41
C TRP A 27 -6.39 -18.32 8.62
N PRO A 28 -5.90 -17.30 9.34
CA PRO A 28 -4.86 -17.50 10.33
C PRO A 28 -5.37 -18.39 11.46
N THR A 29 -4.48 -19.23 11.97
CA THR A 29 -4.75 -20.13 13.09
C THR A 29 -3.92 -19.69 14.29
N VAL A 30 -4.44 -19.91 15.50
CA VAL A 30 -3.68 -19.81 16.75
C VAL A 30 -3.55 -21.21 17.31
N SER A 31 -2.32 -21.60 17.62
CA SER A 31 -2.08 -22.82 18.37
C SER A 31 -2.52 -22.60 19.82
N ALA A 32 -3.50 -23.37 20.28
CA ALA A 32 -3.89 -23.38 21.68
C ALA A 32 -3.25 -24.60 22.36
N ASP A 33 -2.50 -24.35 23.44
CA ASP A 33 -1.78 -25.40 24.17
C ASP A 33 -2.70 -26.58 24.48
N GLY A 34 -2.41 -27.74 23.88
CA GLY A 34 -3.11 -29.01 24.10
C GLY A 34 -4.35 -29.26 23.23
N TYR A 35 -4.78 -28.33 22.39
CA TYR A 35 -6.01 -28.45 21.56
C TYR A 35 -5.78 -28.40 20.04
N GLY A 36 -4.52 -28.24 19.61
CA GLY A 36 -4.17 -28.09 18.18
C GLY A 36 -4.39 -26.67 17.68
N ASP A 37 -4.24 -26.50 16.36
CA ASP A 37 -4.41 -25.21 15.71
C ASP A 37 -5.89 -24.87 15.56
N ALA A 38 -6.33 -23.79 16.20
CA ALA A 38 -7.68 -23.28 16.12
C ALA A 38 -7.73 -22.08 15.16
N GLN A 39 -8.73 -22.01 14.29
CA GLN A 39 -8.92 -20.85 13.43
C GLN A 39 -9.20 -19.59 14.27
N VAL A 40 -8.55 -18.49 13.92
CA VAL A 40 -8.70 -17.21 14.59
C VAL A 40 -10.12 -16.69 14.34
N PRO A 41 -10.91 -16.27 15.36
CA PRO A 41 -12.20 -15.63 15.10
C PRO A 41 -12.01 -14.33 14.33
N LEU A 42 -13.03 -13.82 13.63
CA LEU A 42 -12.92 -12.60 12.83
C LEU A 42 -12.37 -11.38 13.59
N THR A 43 -12.69 -11.25 14.88
CA THR A 43 -12.14 -10.21 15.77
C THR A 43 -10.63 -10.38 16.06
N GLY A 44 -10.13 -11.61 15.92
CA GLY A 44 -8.72 -11.95 16.05
C GLY A 44 -7.91 -11.72 14.76
N LEU A 45 -8.54 -11.62 13.58
CA LEU A 45 -7.84 -11.23 12.34
C LEU A 45 -7.15 -9.87 12.47
N ALA A 46 -7.77 -8.95 13.24
CA ALA A 46 -7.21 -7.66 13.58
C ALA A 46 -5.87 -7.76 14.35
N ARG A 47 -5.66 -8.87 15.07
CA ARG A 47 -4.49 -9.14 15.92
C ARG A 47 -3.39 -9.93 15.21
N VAL A 48 -3.69 -10.52 14.05
CA VAL A 48 -2.74 -11.32 13.26
C VAL A 48 -1.74 -10.42 12.52
N GLY A 49 -2.10 -9.15 12.29
CA GLY A 49 -1.15 -8.12 11.88
C GLY A 49 -0.47 -7.50 13.10
N ASP A 50 0.87 -7.41 13.08
CA ASP A 50 1.75 -6.94 14.16
C ASP A 50 1.56 -5.45 14.56
N GLN A 51 0.47 -4.80 14.15
CA GLN A 51 0.33 -3.34 14.17
C GLN A 51 -1.07 -2.81 14.53
N SER A 52 -2.03 -3.63 14.99
CA SER A 52 -3.37 -3.16 15.41
C SER A 52 -3.99 -2.14 14.43
N ARG A 53 -3.93 -2.43 13.12
CA ARG A 53 -4.41 -1.54 12.06
C ARG A 53 -5.86 -1.87 11.68
N PRO A 54 -6.63 -0.89 11.16
CA PRO A 54 -7.87 -1.17 10.46
C PRO A 54 -7.63 -2.19 9.33
N PHE A 55 -8.65 -2.97 9.01
CA PHE A 55 -8.50 -4.03 8.02
C PHE A 55 -9.69 -4.10 7.08
N VAL A 56 -9.42 -4.56 5.86
CA VAL A 56 -10.39 -4.75 4.79
C VAL A 56 -10.38 -6.22 4.40
N ILE A 57 -11.57 -6.80 4.32
CA ILE A 57 -11.76 -8.18 3.85
C ILE A 57 -12.49 -8.11 2.51
N LEU A 58 -11.90 -8.71 1.49
CA LEU A 58 -12.55 -9.06 0.23
C LEU A 58 -12.93 -10.53 0.27
N VAL A 59 -14.20 -10.82 0.02
CA VAL A 59 -14.74 -12.17 -0.12
C VAL A 59 -15.32 -12.34 -1.52
N GLU A 60 -14.94 -13.42 -2.17
CA GLU A 60 -15.41 -13.78 -3.51
C GLU A 60 -15.47 -15.30 -3.68
N ASP A 61 -15.98 -15.76 -4.81
CA ASP A 61 -16.00 -17.18 -5.15
C ASP A 61 -14.66 -17.53 -5.83
N ALA A 62 -14.02 -18.65 -5.47
CA ALA A 62 -12.78 -19.11 -6.11
C ALA A 62 -12.90 -19.21 -7.65
N THR A 63 -14.09 -19.44 -8.19
CA THR A 63 -14.33 -19.50 -9.64
C THR A 63 -14.22 -18.14 -10.34
N ASP A 64 -14.38 -17.04 -9.58
CA ASP A 64 -14.28 -15.66 -10.06
C ASP A 64 -12.88 -15.06 -9.84
N GLN A 65 -11.95 -15.77 -9.20
CA GLN A 65 -10.58 -15.30 -8.99
C GLN A 65 -9.77 -15.41 -10.29
N PRO A 66 -9.36 -14.28 -10.90
CA PRO A 66 -8.50 -14.35 -12.06
C PRO A 66 -7.12 -14.86 -11.64
N THR A 67 -6.63 -15.88 -12.35
CA THR A 67 -5.29 -16.45 -12.22
C THR A 67 -4.18 -15.53 -12.72
N GLU A 68 -4.51 -14.40 -13.34
CA GLU A 68 -3.56 -13.46 -13.94
C GLU A 68 -3.40 -12.14 -13.13
N PRO A 69 -2.20 -11.53 -13.17
CA PRO A 69 -1.97 -10.21 -12.57
C PRO A 69 -2.78 -9.13 -13.28
N GLY A 70 -3.77 -8.56 -12.60
CA GLY A 70 -4.59 -7.47 -13.14
C GLY A 70 -6.09 -7.59 -12.90
N ASP A 71 -6.50 -8.28 -11.84
CA ASP A 71 -7.89 -8.57 -11.49
C ASP A 71 -8.86 -7.39 -11.79
N PRO A 72 -9.75 -7.54 -12.81
CA PRO A 72 -10.71 -6.51 -13.21
C PRO A 72 -11.67 -6.11 -12.09
N LEU A 73 -12.00 -7.05 -11.20
CA LEU A 73 -12.84 -6.80 -10.05
C LEU A 73 -12.10 -5.89 -9.08
N ILE A 74 -10.88 -6.25 -8.67
CA ILE A 74 -10.05 -5.38 -7.80
C ILE A 74 -9.87 -3.99 -8.42
N ARG A 75 -9.64 -3.89 -9.74
CA ARG A 75 -9.58 -2.61 -10.45
C ARG A 75 -10.87 -1.81 -10.36
N SER A 76 -12.04 -2.46 -10.42
CA SER A 76 -13.33 -1.75 -10.29
C SER A 76 -13.60 -1.26 -8.86
N MET A 77 -13.19 -2.04 -7.86
CA MET A 77 -13.44 -1.77 -6.44
C MET A 77 -12.45 -0.77 -5.85
N PHE A 78 -11.20 -0.82 -6.29
CA PHE A 78 -10.09 -0.04 -5.74
C PHE A 78 -9.34 0.79 -6.78
N GLY A 79 -9.71 0.80 -8.07
CA GLY A 79 -8.99 1.57 -9.11
C GLY A 79 -9.04 3.09 -9.01
N ILE A 80 -9.48 3.62 -7.86
CA ILE A 80 -9.32 5.03 -7.48
C ILE A 80 -8.12 5.16 -6.53
N GLU A 81 -7.35 6.23 -6.70
CA GLU A 81 -6.06 6.43 -6.03
C GLU A 81 -6.18 6.31 -4.51
N GLU A 82 -7.21 6.91 -3.93
CA GLU A 82 -7.37 6.95 -2.48
C GLU A 82 -7.60 5.57 -1.87
N ALA A 83 -8.42 4.73 -2.52
CA ALA A 83 -8.69 3.38 -2.04
C ALA A 83 -7.45 2.48 -2.11
N ILE A 84 -6.61 2.68 -3.13
CA ILE A 84 -5.32 1.98 -3.26
C ILE A 84 -4.31 2.46 -2.23
N VAL A 85 -4.19 3.78 -2.03
CA VAL A 85 -3.26 4.31 -1.03
C VAL A 85 -3.67 3.84 0.38
N ALA A 86 -4.97 3.73 0.65
CA ALA A 86 -5.46 3.14 1.89
C ALA A 86 -5.00 1.69 2.09
N SER A 87 -4.91 0.89 1.02
CA SER A 87 -4.48 -0.51 1.12
C SER A 87 -3.05 -0.66 1.64
N LYS A 88 -2.23 0.40 1.61
CA LYS A 88 -0.85 0.38 2.14
C LYS A 88 -0.78 0.49 3.66
N VAL A 89 -1.84 0.98 4.30
CA VAL A 89 -1.90 1.21 5.76
C VAL A 89 -2.97 0.39 6.46
N PHE A 90 -3.83 -0.30 5.70
CA PHE A 90 -4.78 -1.27 6.20
C PHE A 90 -4.23 -2.68 6.01
N ASN A 91 -4.59 -3.60 6.92
CA ASN A 91 -4.42 -5.02 6.61
C ASN A 91 -5.49 -5.42 5.58
N CYS A 92 -5.07 -5.90 4.42
CA CYS A 92 -5.98 -6.26 3.33
C CYS A 92 -5.96 -7.79 3.16
N PHE A 93 -7.10 -8.42 3.45
CA PHE A 93 -7.30 -9.87 3.34
C PHE A 93 -8.23 -10.18 2.18
N ARG A 94 -7.94 -11.28 1.49
CA ARG A 94 -8.72 -11.80 0.38
C ARG A 94 -8.99 -13.28 0.65
N PHE A 95 -10.26 -13.67 0.70
CA PHE A 95 -10.70 -15.03 0.98
C PHE A 95 -11.69 -15.53 -0.06
N ASP A 96 -11.66 -16.82 -0.34
CA ASP A 96 -12.80 -17.50 -0.93
C ASP A 96 -13.91 -17.62 0.13
N ILE A 97 -15.17 -17.47 -0.28
CA ILE A 97 -16.33 -17.76 0.57
C ILE A 97 -16.26 -19.16 1.19
N SER A 98 -15.69 -20.14 0.48
CA SER A 98 -15.53 -21.52 1.00
C SER A 98 -14.52 -21.65 2.15
N GLU A 99 -13.62 -20.67 2.29
CA GLU A 99 -12.56 -20.64 3.30
C GLU A 99 -13.00 -19.95 4.59
N ILE A 100 -14.20 -19.34 4.61
CA ILE A 100 -14.70 -18.59 5.76
C ILE A 100 -15.41 -19.57 6.72
N PRO A 101 -14.84 -19.82 7.91
CA PRO A 101 -15.46 -20.73 8.88
C PRO A 101 -16.54 -20.05 9.73
N ASP A 102 -16.64 -18.72 9.68
CA ASP A 102 -17.55 -17.93 10.51
C ASP A 102 -18.94 -17.84 9.84
N GLU A 103 -19.90 -18.65 10.35
CA GLU A 103 -21.29 -18.65 9.88
C GLU A 103 -21.96 -17.27 10.01
N THR A 104 -21.61 -16.48 11.03
CA THR A 104 -22.20 -15.15 11.23
C THR A 104 -21.73 -14.20 10.14
N LEU A 105 -20.46 -14.29 9.76
CA LEU A 105 -19.90 -13.53 8.64
C LEU A 105 -20.53 -13.94 7.31
N LEU A 106 -20.72 -15.24 7.09
CA LEU A 106 -21.39 -15.78 5.91
C LEU A 106 -22.83 -15.26 5.79
N ASP A 107 -23.58 -15.26 6.90
CA ASP A 107 -24.92 -14.68 6.96
C ASP A 107 -24.91 -13.17 6.68
N ASP A 108 -23.91 -12.46 7.20
CA ASP A 108 -23.76 -11.02 7.02
C ASP A 108 -23.43 -10.63 5.57
N ILE A 109 -22.59 -11.41 4.89
CA ILE A 109 -22.28 -11.23 3.47
C ILE A 109 -23.52 -11.60 2.62
N GLY A 110 -24.22 -12.65 3.04
CA GLY A 110 -25.33 -13.26 2.32
C GLY A 110 -24.87 -13.90 1.01
N LYS A 111 -25.83 -14.31 0.16
CA LYS A 111 -25.57 -14.91 -1.17
C LYS A 111 -25.10 -13.90 -2.24
N LYS A 112 -24.56 -12.75 -1.85
CA LYS A 112 -24.26 -11.61 -2.74
C LYS A 112 -22.77 -11.33 -2.80
N LEU A 113 -22.08 -12.08 -3.66
CA LEU A 113 -20.67 -11.91 -3.95
C LEU A 113 -20.47 -11.00 -5.19
N PRO A 114 -19.30 -10.35 -5.32
CA PRO A 114 -18.24 -10.23 -4.31
C PRO A 114 -18.64 -9.25 -3.20
N ALA A 115 -18.01 -9.40 -2.03
CA ALA A 115 -18.27 -8.59 -0.85
C ALA A 115 -16.99 -7.98 -0.28
N VAL A 116 -17.07 -6.70 0.09
CA VAL A 116 -15.98 -5.98 0.76
C VAL A 116 -16.47 -5.48 2.11
N LEU A 117 -15.77 -5.86 3.15
CA LEU A 117 -16.05 -5.48 4.53
C LEU A 117 -14.88 -4.68 5.08
N VAL A 118 -15.19 -3.56 5.74
CA VAL A 118 -14.20 -2.67 6.34
C VAL A 118 -14.39 -2.67 7.84
N TYR A 119 -13.32 -2.96 8.56
CA TYR A 119 -13.30 -3.07 10.01
C TYR A 119 -12.32 -2.07 10.63
N THR A 120 -12.62 -1.70 11.88
CA THR A 120 -11.68 -1.00 12.74
C THR A 120 -10.56 -1.93 13.19
N SER A 121 -9.49 -1.37 13.74
CA SER A 121 -8.39 -2.15 14.36
C SER A 121 -8.81 -3.05 15.51
N LYS A 122 -10.01 -2.85 16.07
CA LYS A 122 -10.57 -3.62 17.19
C LYS A 122 -11.48 -4.76 16.73
N GLY A 123 -11.69 -4.92 15.42
CA GLY A 123 -12.58 -5.92 14.85
C GLY A 123 -14.05 -5.49 14.78
N SER A 124 -14.38 -4.23 15.05
CA SER A 124 -15.75 -3.72 14.83
C SER A 124 -15.98 -3.34 13.38
N LEU A 125 -17.11 -3.78 12.80
CA LEU A 125 -17.50 -3.48 11.42
C LEU A 125 -17.82 -1.99 11.23
N VAL A 126 -17.09 -1.32 10.35
CA VAL A 126 -17.35 0.07 9.93
C VAL A 126 -18.39 0.09 8.80
N GLY A 127 -18.33 -0.90 7.92
CA GLY A 127 -19.39 -1.15 6.96
C GLY A 127 -19.04 -2.20 5.91
N LYS A 128 -20.07 -2.64 5.17
CA LYS A 128 -19.97 -3.62 4.09
C LYS A 128 -20.52 -3.09 2.77
N VAL A 129 -20.02 -3.63 1.66
CA VAL A 129 -20.53 -3.43 0.30
C VAL A 129 -20.58 -4.79 -0.39
N THR A 130 -21.71 -5.17 -0.99
CA THR A 130 -21.93 -6.53 -1.53
C THR A 130 -22.53 -6.49 -2.94
N GLY A 131 -22.35 -7.59 -3.69
CA GLY A 131 -22.86 -7.75 -5.07
C GLY A 131 -22.32 -6.70 -6.03
N ASP A 132 -23.11 -6.23 -7.00
CA ASP A 132 -22.64 -5.23 -7.97
C ASP A 132 -22.24 -3.87 -7.35
N ASN A 133 -22.67 -3.59 -6.12
CA ASN A 133 -22.22 -2.39 -5.43
C ASN A 133 -20.76 -2.48 -4.98
N SER A 134 -20.23 -3.68 -4.72
CA SER A 134 -18.84 -3.85 -4.29
C SER A 134 -17.90 -3.41 -5.39
N LYS A 135 -18.27 -3.65 -6.66
CA LYS A 135 -17.61 -3.18 -7.90
C LYS A 135 -17.56 -1.66 -8.07
N ASN A 136 -18.04 -0.87 -7.10
CA ASN A 136 -18.07 0.57 -7.16
C ASN A 136 -17.25 1.20 -6.02
N ALA A 137 -16.03 1.62 -6.36
CA ALA A 137 -15.11 2.28 -5.44
C ALA A 137 -15.72 3.49 -4.69
N LYS A 138 -16.67 4.23 -5.30
CA LYS A 138 -17.34 5.37 -4.65
C LYS A 138 -18.21 4.94 -3.45
N ARG A 139 -18.69 3.69 -3.42
CA ARG A 139 -19.45 3.14 -2.29
C ARG A 139 -18.54 2.65 -1.18
N LEU A 140 -17.33 2.22 -1.53
CA LEU A 140 -16.35 1.70 -0.60
C LEU A 140 -15.55 2.82 0.09
N LEU A 141 -15.14 3.84 -0.66
CA LEU A 141 -14.26 4.91 -0.19
C LEU A 141 -14.73 5.60 1.11
N PRO A 142 -16.03 5.95 1.29
CA PRO A 142 -16.48 6.57 2.53
C PRO A 142 -16.27 5.68 3.77
N LYS A 143 -16.32 4.35 3.60
CA LYS A 143 -16.11 3.38 4.70
C LYS A 143 -14.64 3.27 5.05
N ILE A 144 -13.78 3.19 4.03
CA ILE A 144 -12.32 3.23 4.19
C ILE A 144 -11.90 4.53 4.90
N LYS A 145 -12.37 5.68 4.38
CA LYS A 145 -12.08 6.99 4.96
C LYS A 145 -12.47 7.06 6.43
N LYS A 146 -13.69 6.60 6.77
CA LYS A 146 -14.16 6.58 8.16
C LYS A 146 -13.26 5.72 9.05
N ALA A 147 -12.95 4.49 8.62
CA ALA A 147 -12.08 3.59 9.36
C ALA A 147 -10.67 4.18 9.60
N PHE A 148 -10.11 4.87 8.60
CA PHE A 148 -8.84 5.58 8.73
C PHE A 148 -8.94 6.74 9.72
N ASP A 149 -9.88 7.66 9.49
CA ASP A 149 -10.05 8.88 10.30
C ASP A 149 -10.37 8.56 11.77
N ASP A 150 -11.04 7.45 12.05
CA ASP A 150 -11.35 7.02 13.41
C ASP A 150 -10.11 6.48 14.14
N HIS A 151 -9.22 5.77 13.43
CA HIS A 151 -8.08 5.08 14.02
C HIS A 151 -6.80 5.92 14.08
N PHE A 152 -6.45 6.59 12.99
CA PHE A 152 -5.18 7.30 12.84
C PHE A 152 -5.31 8.76 13.26
N ASP A 153 -4.22 9.34 13.78
CA ASP A 153 -4.17 10.76 14.12
C ASP A 153 -3.85 11.64 12.89
N ALA A 154 -4.54 11.36 11.79
CA ALA A 154 -4.43 12.06 10.52
C ALA A 154 -5.79 12.09 9.84
N ARG A 155 -5.98 13.05 8.94
CA ARG A 155 -7.14 13.07 8.05
C ARG A 155 -6.80 12.34 6.77
N PHE A 156 -7.58 11.34 6.41
CA PHE A 156 -7.35 10.45 5.29
C PHE A 156 -7.05 11.21 3.99
N THR A 157 -7.92 12.14 3.59
CA THR A 157 -7.74 12.91 2.34
C THR A 157 -6.40 13.65 2.32
N LYS A 158 -6.08 14.37 3.40
CA LYS A 158 -4.80 15.11 3.50
C LYS A 158 -3.60 14.17 3.49
N TRP A 159 -3.70 13.03 4.16
CA TRP A 159 -2.63 12.05 4.22
C TRP A 159 -2.39 11.39 2.85
N VAL A 160 -3.47 11.05 2.12
CA VAL A 160 -3.37 10.52 0.75
C VAL A 160 -2.72 11.54 -0.17
N ASP A 161 -3.13 12.82 -0.13
CA ASP A 161 -2.53 13.87 -0.95
C ASP A 161 -1.02 13.97 -0.69
N GLN A 162 -0.61 14.00 0.59
CA GLN A 162 0.80 14.02 0.98
C GLN A 162 1.55 12.78 0.48
N TYR A 163 0.95 11.60 0.58
CA TYR A 163 1.56 10.35 0.14
C TYR A 163 1.77 10.34 -1.38
N LEU A 164 0.79 10.81 -2.14
CA LEU A 164 0.88 10.93 -3.60
C LEU A 164 1.93 11.96 -4.03
N ASP A 165 2.01 13.10 -3.36
CA ASP A 165 3.03 14.11 -3.64
C ASP A 165 4.44 13.57 -3.35
N GLN A 166 4.61 12.78 -2.29
CA GLN A 166 5.88 12.08 -2.00
C GLN A 166 6.25 11.04 -3.07
N LEU A 167 5.29 10.31 -3.63
CA LEU A 167 5.57 9.42 -4.77
C LEU A 167 6.04 10.19 -6.01
N VAL A 168 5.49 11.39 -6.26
CA VAL A 168 5.95 12.27 -7.34
C VAL A 168 7.37 12.77 -7.09
N GLU A 169 7.73 13.07 -5.84
CA GLU A 169 9.13 13.42 -5.49
C GLU A 169 10.09 12.26 -5.73
N ILE A 170 9.70 11.03 -5.40
CA ILE A 170 10.50 9.82 -5.67
C ILE A 170 10.69 9.62 -7.18
N GLU A 171 9.62 9.74 -7.97
CA GLU A 171 9.71 9.65 -9.43
C GLU A 171 10.69 10.68 -9.99
N LYS A 172 10.56 11.95 -9.57
CA LYS A 172 11.46 13.01 -10.02
C LYS A 172 12.91 12.71 -9.66
N ALA A 173 13.16 12.22 -8.45
CA ALA A 173 14.50 11.85 -8.01
C ALA A 173 15.05 10.65 -8.81
N GLU A 174 14.22 9.67 -9.16
CA GLU A 174 14.59 8.55 -10.03
C GLU A 174 15.00 9.04 -11.43
N ASP A 175 14.20 9.93 -12.01
CA ASP A 175 14.50 10.55 -13.32
C ASP A 175 15.79 11.37 -13.28
N ASP A 176 16.03 12.13 -12.20
CA ASP A 176 17.26 12.89 -11.99
C ASP A 176 18.50 11.98 -11.90
N VAL A 177 18.40 10.85 -11.18
CA VAL A 177 19.44 9.82 -11.12
C VAL A 177 19.68 9.24 -12.52
N ALA A 178 18.64 8.79 -13.21
CA ALA A 178 18.75 8.17 -14.53
C ALA A 178 19.35 9.13 -15.57
N ASN A 179 18.99 10.41 -15.52
CA ASN A 179 19.55 11.44 -16.39
C ASN A 179 21.02 11.68 -16.06
N ALA A 180 21.38 11.83 -14.78
CA ALA A 180 22.76 12.04 -14.36
C ALA A 180 23.66 10.84 -14.75
N GLU A 181 23.19 9.61 -14.57
CA GLU A 181 23.91 8.39 -14.98
C GLU A 181 24.11 8.30 -16.51
N LYS A 182 23.10 8.67 -17.31
CA LYS A 182 23.25 8.75 -18.78
C LYS A 182 24.34 9.75 -19.18
N PHE A 183 24.45 10.88 -18.50
CA PHE A 183 25.51 11.86 -18.76
C PHE A 183 26.89 11.33 -18.39
N VAL A 184 27.03 10.68 -17.22
CA VAL A 184 28.29 10.03 -16.81
C VAL A 184 28.70 8.96 -17.83
N LYS A 185 27.76 8.10 -18.24
CA LYS A 185 28.00 7.10 -19.28
C LYS A 185 28.47 7.71 -20.60
N SER A 186 27.82 8.78 -21.06
CA SER A 186 28.22 9.51 -22.28
C SER A 186 29.62 10.11 -22.17
N LEU A 187 30.02 10.61 -21.00
CA LEU A 187 31.37 11.13 -20.76
C LEU A 187 32.40 10.00 -20.73
N ASN A 188 32.10 8.88 -20.09
CA ASN A 188 32.97 7.69 -20.09
C ASN A 188 33.19 7.15 -21.51
N GLU A 189 32.14 7.02 -22.31
CA GLU A 189 32.26 6.61 -23.72
C GLU A 189 33.12 7.58 -24.55
N ARG A 190 33.11 8.88 -24.23
CA ARG A 190 33.98 9.88 -24.89
C ARG A 190 35.43 9.77 -24.45
N ILE A 191 35.68 9.43 -23.19
CA ILE A 191 37.04 9.21 -22.65
C ILE A 191 37.62 7.94 -23.28
N GLU A 192 36.87 6.84 -23.30
CA GLU A 192 37.27 5.58 -23.94
C GLU A 192 37.64 5.76 -25.42
N ARG A 193 36.85 6.55 -26.17
CA ARG A 193 37.14 6.84 -27.59
C ARG A 193 38.37 7.72 -27.83
N LYS A 194 38.76 8.55 -26.85
CA LYS A 194 39.87 9.51 -26.98
C LYS A 194 41.17 9.03 -26.33
N GLY A 195 41.16 7.89 -25.64
CA GLY A 195 42.33 7.26 -25.04
C GLY A 195 42.82 7.92 -23.74
N GLU A 196 42.72 9.25 -23.61
CA GLU A 196 43.05 9.97 -22.37
C GLU A 196 42.01 11.03 -22.02
N PRO A 197 41.56 11.09 -20.75
CA PRO A 197 40.69 12.16 -20.29
C PRO A 197 41.49 13.46 -20.19
N THR A 198 41.16 14.44 -21.03
CA THR A 198 41.65 15.82 -20.82
C THR A 198 41.29 16.29 -19.40
N ALA A 199 42.11 17.13 -18.76
CA ALA A 199 41.84 17.64 -17.41
C ALA A 199 40.42 18.25 -17.25
N LYS A 200 39.89 18.85 -18.32
CA LYS A 200 38.51 19.35 -18.38
C LYS A 200 37.46 18.23 -18.30
N LEU A 201 37.64 17.15 -19.08
CA LEU A 201 36.74 15.98 -19.04
C LEU A 201 36.80 15.25 -17.70
N ALA A 202 37.97 15.12 -17.08
CA ALA A 202 38.11 14.51 -15.75
C ALA A 202 37.38 15.32 -14.66
N LYS A 203 37.50 16.66 -14.72
CA LYS A 203 36.77 17.56 -13.82
C LYS A 203 35.25 17.49 -14.06
N ASP A 204 34.82 17.55 -15.31
CA ASP A 204 33.40 17.44 -15.68
C ASP A 204 32.81 16.09 -15.26
N LEU A 205 33.57 15.00 -15.34
CA LEU A 205 33.16 13.67 -14.88
C LEU A 205 32.98 13.66 -13.35
N ALA A 206 33.98 14.11 -12.60
CA ALA A 206 33.91 14.14 -11.13
C ALA A 206 32.75 15.01 -10.61
N GLU A 207 32.50 16.17 -11.24
CA GLU A 207 31.35 17.03 -10.91
C GLU A 207 30.00 16.34 -11.21
N ARG A 208 29.93 15.50 -12.24
CA ARG A 208 28.71 14.79 -12.62
C ARG A 208 28.48 13.54 -11.77
N GLU A 209 29.53 12.81 -11.42
CA GLU A 209 29.47 11.71 -10.46
C GLU A 209 29.02 12.21 -9.08
N ALA A 210 29.52 13.36 -8.64
CA ALA A 210 29.03 14.00 -7.41
C ALA A 210 27.53 14.31 -7.46
N LYS A 211 27.02 14.76 -8.62
CA LYS A 211 25.59 14.99 -8.84
C LYS A 211 24.76 13.70 -8.88
N VAL A 212 25.31 12.61 -9.41
CA VAL A 212 24.66 11.29 -9.34
C VAL A 212 24.52 10.86 -7.89
N GLU A 213 25.59 10.99 -7.09
CA GLU A 213 25.57 10.64 -5.67
C GLU A 213 24.60 11.51 -4.86
N GLU A 214 24.52 12.81 -5.16
CA GLU A 214 23.53 13.71 -4.56
C GLU A 214 22.10 13.30 -4.92
N ALA A 215 21.84 13.00 -6.19
CA ALA A 215 20.52 12.55 -6.65
C ALA A 215 20.13 11.20 -6.03
N LYS A 216 21.07 10.25 -5.90
CA LYS A 216 20.84 8.96 -5.21
C LYS A 216 20.49 9.14 -3.75
N LYS A 217 21.20 10.04 -3.05
CA LYS A 217 20.87 10.39 -1.65
C LYS A 217 19.48 11.00 -1.54
N ALA A 218 19.09 11.89 -2.46
CA ALA A 218 17.76 12.47 -2.48
C ALA A 218 16.67 11.40 -2.71
N PHE A 219 16.92 10.47 -3.63
CA PHE A 219 16.01 9.34 -3.90
C PHE A 219 15.82 8.44 -2.68
N GLU A 220 16.91 8.04 -2.01
CA GLU A 220 16.83 7.22 -0.80
C GLU A 220 16.19 7.97 0.38
N ALA A 221 16.42 9.28 0.51
CA ALA A 221 15.75 10.12 1.51
C ALA A 221 14.24 10.22 1.27
N ALA A 222 13.81 10.36 0.01
CA ALA A 222 12.40 10.39 -0.36
C ALA A 222 11.72 9.04 -0.07
N LYS A 223 12.37 7.90 -0.37
CA LYS A 223 11.90 6.57 0.03
C LYS A 223 11.78 6.40 1.54
N ALA A 224 12.78 6.86 2.30
CA ALA A 224 12.75 6.81 3.74
C ALA A 224 11.57 7.63 4.31
N THR A 225 11.32 8.81 3.73
CA THR A 225 10.17 9.64 4.10
C THR A 225 8.86 8.91 3.83
N LEU A 226 8.69 8.31 2.65
CA LEU A 226 7.51 7.51 2.33
C LEU A 226 7.32 6.32 3.28
N ALA A 227 8.41 5.64 3.67
CA ALA A 227 8.36 4.54 4.64
C ALA A 227 7.86 5.03 6.01
N THR A 228 8.36 6.16 6.51
CA THR A 228 7.88 6.75 7.77
C THR A 228 6.41 7.16 7.72
N MET A 229 5.93 7.62 6.56
CA MET A 229 4.51 7.94 6.38
C MET A 229 3.61 6.71 6.49
N LEU A 230 4.09 5.51 6.18
CA LEU A 230 3.33 4.25 6.30
C LEU A 230 3.21 3.74 7.74
N GLU A 231 3.96 4.31 8.68
CA GLU A 231 3.87 3.98 10.10
C GLU A 231 2.75 4.72 10.84
N VAL A 232 1.96 5.54 10.11
CA VAL A 232 0.90 6.46 10.58
C VAL A 232 0.51 6.25 12.07
N PRO A 233 0.79 7.21 12.95
CA PRO A 233 0.55 7.04 14.38
C PRO A 233 -0.95 6.84 14.68
N SER A 234 -1.26 5.81 15.47
CA SER A 234 -2.62 5.58 15.96
C SER A 234 -2.97 6.59 17.07
N LYS A 235 -4.26 6.96 17.16
CA LYS A 235 -4.74 7.82 18.26
C LYS A 235 -4.57 7.17 19.64
N GLU A 236 -4.60 5.84 19.69
CA GLU A 236 -4.51 5.08 20.94
C GLU A 236 -3.10 5.09 21.53
N ALA A 237 -2.07 5.06 20.68
CA ALA A 237 -0.67 5.17 21.12
C ALA A 237 -0.37 6.50 21.83
N LYS A 238 -1.02 7.60 21.40
CA LYS A 238 -0.87 8.92 22.05
C LYS A 238 -1.52 8.98 23.44
N ASN A 239 -2.65 8.31 23.62
CA ASN A 239 -3.38 8.28 24.90
C ASN A 239 -2.65 7.41 25.96
N ALA A 240 -1.97 6.35 25.54
CA ALA A 240 -1.17 5.51 26.45
C ALA A 240 0.05 6.27 27.03
N ASN A 241 0.73 7.09 26.20
CA ASN A 241 1.88 7.88 26.65
C ASN A 241 1.51 9.06 27.55
N THR A 242 0.30 9.61 27.42
CA THR A 242 -0.17 10.67 28.33
C THR A 242 -0.62 10.13 29.69
N ALA A 243 -1.15 8.90 29.76
CA ALA A 243 -1.52 8.27 31.03
C ALA A 243 -0.31 7.93 31.91
N SER A 244 0.84 7.57 31.33
CA SER A 244 2.09 7.29 32.08
C SER A 244 2.81 8.54 32.60
N ALA A 245 2.52 9.73 32.07
CA ALA A 245 3.14 10.98 32.51
C ALA A 245 2.45 11.62 33.72
N THR A 246 1.43 10.98 34.30
CA THR A 246 0.61 11.52 35.39
C THR A 246 0.67 10.71 36.69
N ARG A 247 1.74 9.93 36.90
CA ARG A 247 1.99 9.21 38.17
C ARG A 247 3.27 9.68 38.83
#